data_AF-A0A074VL70-F1
#
_entry.id   AF-A0A074VL70-F1
#
_cell.length_a   1.000
_cell.length_b   1.000
_cell.length_c   1.000
_cell.angle_alpha   90.00
_cell.angle_beta   90.00
_cell.angle_gamma   90.00
#
_symmetry.space_group_name_H-M   'P 1'
#
loop_
_entity.id
_entity.type
_entity.pdbx_description
1 polymer ?
#
loop_
_entity_poly.entity_id
_entity_poly.type
_entity_poly.pdbx_seq_one_letter_code
_entity_poly.pdbx_strand_id
1 'polypeptide(L)'
;KRPGASSRISAAARQAAEQKRLQREEEERKQVQQNRAVAPTDIVSAHYNAVPERGRDWRKTESKIQGLRSLNNWIKSCMIQKFSPSDDRDYRPIVLDMGCGKGGDLQKWQSAPQTPRLYVGVDPADVSIDQARGRYIEMQRRRRGPRNAKHLEAHFFAQDAFGVSLANIPIVREVGFDPHAGPDTTGAITARFSQGGFDVVSMMFCLHYSYESEETARGMLKNVAGALKKGGRFLGVMPNSDIIRRKIEQHMKGGVKPSEPTKEDSPPAGATAGDDDWNPEQSLDPHAQNDEDDWDPEKPLEPMQAANGGNDDDDWDPEKSLQPAANGTANNDDWNPEAPIENATSGEEKPKPQAKAPALPKEPLEWGNSIYKVKFPESQPLPYDGVFRPPFGWKYYYYLEEAVDVPEFVVPWEGFRALAEEYGLELMYRKPFPEVWEDEKDDYELGPLSERMRVKDREGRFLGTKEEMEAAGFYHAFCFYK
;
A
#
# COMPACT_ATOMS: atom_id res chain seq x y z
N LYS A 1 65.09 -21.14 37.47
CA LYS A 1 64.51 -20.21 36.45
C LYS A 1 63.05 -19.99 36.81
N ARG A 2 62.58 -18.74 37.02
CA ARG A 2 61.16 -18.44 37.28
C ARG A 2 60.41 -18.25 35.95
N PRO A 3 59.15 -18.72 35.79
CA PRO A 3 58.41 -18.57 34.55
C PRO A 3 57.68 -17.21 34.42
N GLY A 4 57.83 -16.60 33.24
CA GLY A 4 56.89 -15.72 32.52
C GLY A 4 55.96 -14.77 33.28
N ALA A 5 56.21 -13.46 33.14
CA ALA A 5 55.20 -12.44 33.39
C ALA A 5 54.11 -12.50 32.30
N SER A 6 52.88 -12.87 32.67
CA SER A 6 51.73 -12.84 31.77
C SER A 6 51.31 -11.40 31.46
N SER A 7 51.11 -11.10 30.17
CA SER A 7 50.81 -9.76 29.65
C SER A 7 49.40 -9.30 30.03
N ARG A 8 49.29 -8.56 31.14
CA ARG A 8 48.06 -7.83 31.49
C ARG A 8 47.84 -6.69 30.50
N ILE A 9 47.07 -6.96 29.44
CA ILE A 9 46.53 -5.92 28.55
C ILE A 9 45.76 -4.91 29.41
N SER A 10 46.19 -3.65 29.42
CA SER A 10 45.60 -2.61 30.25
C SER A 10 44.15 -2.31 29.84
N ALA A 11 43.33 -1.82 30.78
CA ALA A 11 41.96 -1.39 30.48
C ALA A 11 41.92 -0.33 29.36
N ALA A 12 42.88 0.60 29.38
CA ALA A 12 43.05 1.62 28.32
C ALA A 12 43.35 1.01 26.94
N ALA A 13 44.15 -0.06 26.86
CA ALA A 13 44.42 -0.73 25.59
C ALA A 13 43.18 -1.46 25.03
N ARG A 14 42.28 -1.95 25.90
CA ARG A 14 40.99 -2.52 25.49
C ARG A 14 40.04 -1.43 24.97
N GLN A 15 39.91 -0.32 25.69
CA GLN A 15 39.08 0.82 25.28
C GLN A 15 39.56 1.44 23.96
N ALA A 16 40.87 1.57 23.75
CA ALA A 16 41.42 2.08 22.49
C ALA A 16 41.19 1.12 21.30
N ALA A 17 41.20 -0.20 21.55
CA ALA A 17 40.86 -1.19 20.52
C ALA A 17 39.36 -1.17 20.18
N GLU A 18 38.50 -0.98 21.17
CA GLU A 18 37.05 -0.85 21.00
C GLU A 18 36.67 0.43 20.25
N GLN A 19 37.27 1.58 20.61
CA GLN A 19 37.11 2.84 19.86
C GLN A 19 37.58 2.71 18.41
N LYS A 20 38.72 2.04 18.14
CA LYS A 20 39.16 1.78 16.77
C LYS A 20 38.24 0.85 16.01
N ARG A 21 37.62 -0.13 16.67
CA ARG A 21 36.63 -1.01 16.03
C ARG A 21 35.37 -0.24 15.67
N LEU A 22 34.85 0.58 16.59
CA LEU A 22 33.70 1.46 16.34
C LEU A 22 33.98 2.47 15.22
N GLN A 23 35.16 3.11 15.21
CA GLN A 23 35.57 4.00 14.12
C GLN A 23 35.64 3.28 12.78
N ARG A 24 36.17 2.05 12.74
CA ARG A 24 36.20 1.24 11.52
C ARG A 24 34.80 0.80 11.07
N GLU A 25 33.94 0.37 11.99
CA GLU A 25 32.53 0.05 11.72
C GLU A 25 31.77 1.29 11.20
N GLU A 26 32.11 2.49 11.68
CA GLU A 26 31.54 3.77 11.23
C GLU A 26 32.10 4.22 9.86
N GLU A 27 33.38 4.02 9.60
CA GLU A 27 34.04 4.25 8.30
C GLU A 27 33.52 3.27 7.24
N GLU A 28 33.40 1.98 7.56
CA GLU A 28 32.82 0.95 6.68
C GLU A 28 31.34 1.25 6.38
N ARG A 29 30.55 1.67 7.38
CA ARG A 29 29.16 2.18 7.15
C ARG A 29 29.15 3.36 6.18
N LYS A 30 30.02 4.35 6.39
CA LYS A 30 30.12 5.54 5.51
C LYS A 30 30.59 5.18 4.10
N GLN A 31 31.48 4.22 3.93
CA GLN A 31 31.94 3.74 2.62
C GLN A 31 30.86 2.96 1.87
N VAL A 32 30.11 2.08 2.56
CA VAL A 32 28.94 1.39 1.99
C VAL A 32 27.88 2.41 1.56
N GLN A 33 27.68 3.47 2.35
CA GLN A 33 26.72 4.53 2.06
C GLN A 33 27.17 5.49 0.95
N GLN A 34 28.49 5.68 0.75
CA GLN A 34 29.03 6.46 -0.38
C GLN A 34 29.08 5.70 -1.70
N ASN A 35 29.22 4.38 -1.68
CA ASN A 35 29.29 3.55 -2.89
C ASN A 35 27.92 3.12 -3.44
N ARG A 36 26.83 3.37 -2.72
CA ARG A 36 25.46 3.20 -3.25
C ARG A 36 25.21 4.34 -4.25
N ALA A 37 24.98 4.02 -5.52
CA ALA A 37 24.51 5.01 -6.48
C ALA A 37 23.23 5.64 -5.92
N VAL A 38 23.18 6.98 -5.83
CA VAL A 38 22.24 7.73 -4.96
C VAL A 38 20.83 7.17 -5.03
N ALA A 39 20.44 6.36 -4.05
CA ALA A 39 19.16 5.70 -4.07
C ALA A 39 18.06 6.71 -3.73
N PRO A 40 16.87 6.63 -4.34
CA PRO A 40 15.70 7.41 -3.94
C PRO A 40 15.40 7.31 -2.43
N THR A 41 15.67 6.17 -1.79
CA THR A 41 15.59 6.00 -0.33
C THR A 41 16.55 6.93 0.43
N ASP A 42 17.76 7.18 -0.07
CA ASP A 42 18.71 8.14 0.51
C ASP A 42 18.22 9.60 0.31
N ILE A 43 17.62 9.92 -0.84
CA ILE A 43 17.03 11.25 -1.12
C ILE A 43 15.85 11.52 -0.18
N VAL A 44 14.94 10.55 -0.03
CA VAL A 44 13.78 10.64 0.88
C VAL A 44 14.24 10.75 2.34
N SER A 45 15.24 9.97 2.75
CA SER A 45 15.82 10.05 4.10
C SER A 45 16.45 11.42 4.37
N ALA A 46 17.22 11.96 3.41
CA ALA A 46 17.79 13.30 3.48
C ALA A 46 16.71 14.39 3.57
N HIS A 47 15.61 14.28 2.82
CA HIS A 47 14.47 15.19 2.91
C HIS A 47 13.86 15.17 4.32
N TYR A 48 13.50 14.00 4.86
CA TYR A 48 12.91 13.91 6.19
C TYR A 48 13.84 14.38 7.31
N ASN A 49 15.16 14.17 7.17
CA ASN A 49 16.16 14.72 8.08
C ASN A 49 16.26 16.25 7.98
N ALA A 50 16.14 16.83 6.78
CA ALA A 50 16.17 18.27 6.55
C ALA A 50 14.90 19.01 6.99
N VAL A 51 13.72 18.36 7.00
CA VAL A 51 12.46 18.97 7.45
C VAL A 51 12.55 19.34 8.95
N PRO A 52 12.55 20.65 9.30
CA PRO A 52 12.78 21.09 10.68
C PRO A 52 11.61 20.72 11.60
N GLU A 53 11.90 20.44 12.87
CA GLU A 53 10.87 20.21 13.88
C GLU A 53 10.11 21.50 14.23
N ARG A 54 9.09 21.82 13.43
CA ARG A 54 8.10 22.84 13.82
C ARG A 54 7.30 22.31 15.01
N GLY A 55 7.27 23.07 16.10
CA GLY A 55 6.80 22.64 17.42
C GLY A 55 5.32 22.20 17.48
N ARG A 56 4.92 21.62 18.62
CA ARG A 56 3.53 21.19 18.85
C ARG A 56 2.54 22.35 18.75
N ASP A 57 2.94 23.55 19.18
CA ASP A 57 2.06 24.71 19.23
C ASP A 57 1.90 25.37 17.86
N TRP A 58 2.99 25.50 17.08
CA TRP A 58 2.92 25.89 15.67
C TRP A 58 1.94 25.01 14.87
N ARG A 59 1.98 23.69 15.06
CA ARG A 59 1.02 22.73 14.44
C ARG A 59 -0.43 22.92 14.86
N LYS A 60 -0.70 23.71 15.90
CA LYS A 60 -2.05 23.99 16.42
C LYS A 60 -2.56 25.40 16.07
N THR A 61 -1.68 26.34 15.74
CA THR A 61 -2.00 27.76 15.58
C THR A 61 -1.68 28.33 14.20
N GLU A 62 -0.73 27.74 13.46
CA GLU A 62 -0.14 28.35 12.26
C GLU A 62 0.02 27.40 11.06
N SER A 63 -0.26 26.10 11.23
CA SER A 63 -0.20 25.12 10.13
C SER A 63 -1.45 25.23 9.24
N LYS A 64 -1.24 25.48 7.95
CA LYS A 64 -2.33 25.58 6.95
C LYS A 64 -3.08 24.28 6.72
N ILE A 65 -2.41 23.14 6.95
CA ILE A 65 -2.98 21.79 6.79
C ILE A 65 -3.36 21.13 8.13
N GLN A 66 -3.88 21.93 9.08
CA GLN A 66 -4.22 21.46 10.43
C GLN A 66 -5.27 20.35 10.43
N GLY A 67 -6.35 20.50 9.66
CA GLY A 67 -7.43 19.52 9.55
C GLY A 67 -6.95 18.20 8.95
N LEU A 68 -6.15 18.26 7.89
CA LEU A 68 -5.50 17.09 7.27
C LEU A 68 -4.57 16.39 8.26
N ARG A 69 -3.74 17.13 9.00
CA ARG A 69 -2.86 16.53 10.03
C ARG A 69 -3.66 15.89 11.16
N SER A 70 -4.77 16.47 11.58
CA SER A 70 -5.67 15.87 12.58
C SER A 70 -6.32 14.60 12.06
N LEU A 71 -6.92 14.63 10.85
CA LEU A 71 -7.56 13.50 10.19
C LEU A 71 -6.58 12.33 9.99
N ASN A 72 -5.39 12.59 9.41
CA ASN A 72 -4.37 11.55 9.21
C ASN A 72 -3.89 10.93 10.52
N ASN A 73 -3.81 11.70 11.62
CA ASN A 73 -3.47 11.14 12.93
C ASN A 73 -4.63 10.34 13.55
N TRP A 74 -5.87 10.75 13.33
CA TRP A 74 -7.05 10.03 13.83
C TRP A 74 -7.26 8.72 13.05
N ILE A 75 -7.20 8.72 11.72
CA ILE A 75 -7.27 7.49 10.90
C ILE A 75 -6.19 6.48 11.32
N LYS A 76 -4.94 6.92 11.55
CA LYS A 76 -3.89 6.04 12.11
C LYS A 76 -4.24 5.50 13.51
N SER A 77 -4.98 6.27 14.31
CA SER A 77 -5.48 5.80 15.61
C SER A 77 -6.59 4.77 15.44
N CYS A 78 -7.53 4.98 14.52
CA CYS A 78 -8.57 4.01 14.16
C CYS A 78 -7.95 2.68 13.71
N MET A 79 -6.99 2.72 12.76
CA MET A 79 -6.29 1.52 12.29
C MET A 79 -5.57 0.77 13.43
N ILE A 80 -4.87 1.49 14.31
CA ILE A 80 -4.18 0.88 15.45
C ILE A 80 -5.19 0.27 16.44
N GLN A 81 -6.27 0.97 16.79
CA GLN A 81 -7.24 0.48 17.77
C GLN A 81 -8.07 -0.69 17.25
N LYS A 82 -8.55 -0.60 16.00
CA LYS A 82 -9.39 -1.62 15.34
C LYS A 82 -8.66 -2.92 15.05
N PHE A 83 -7.37 -2.86 14.69
CA PHE A 83 -6.62 -4.03 14.25
C PHE A 83 -5.50 -4.49 15.21
N SER A 84 -5.23 -3.80 16.33
CA SER A 84 -4.40 -4.41 17.38
C SER A 84 -5.13 -5.60 18.03
N PRO A 85 -4.44 -6.72 18.36
CA PRO A 85 -5.04 -7.79 19.14
C PRO A 85 -5.57 -7.30 20.50
N SER A 86 -6.84 -7.56 20.77
CA SER A 86 -7.56 -7.06 21.95
C SER A 86 -8.39 -8.13 22.68
N ASP A 87 -8.49 -9.32 22.10
CA ASP A 87 -9.39 -10.41 22.52
C ASP A 87 -9.05 -10.97 23.92
N ASP A 88 -7.77 -10.98 24.28
CA ASP A 88 -7.26 -11.33 25.60
C ASP A 88 -6.80 -10.07 26.35
N ARG A 89 -7.29 -9.90 27.59
CA ARG A 89 -7.02 -8.73 28.44
C ARG A 89 -5.63 -8.74 29.08
N ASP A 90 -5.02 -9.89 29.25
CA ASP A 90 -3.68 -10.05 29.81
C ASP A 90 -2.62 -10.14 28.72
N TYR A 91 -3.00 -10.56 27.51
CA TYR A 91 -2.14 -10.45 26.33
C TYR A 91 -1.73 -9.01 26.05
N ARG A 92 -0.48 -8.84 25.60
CA ARG A 92 0.10 -7.55 25.22
C ARG A 92 0.88 -7.74 23.92
N PRO A 93 0.44 -7.16 22.80
CA PRO A 93 1.03 -7.45 21.50
C PRO A 93 2.49 -7.00 21.38
N ILE A 94 3.21 -7.58 20.43
CA ILE A 94 4.54 -7.15 20.00
C ILE A 94 4.41 -6.50 18.62
N VAL A 95 4.88 -5.25 18.51
CA VAL A 95 4.70 -4.40 17.32
C VAL A 95 6.04 -4.11 16.67
N LEU A 96 6.10 -4.23 15.35
CA LEU A 96 7.17 -3.73 14.49
C LEU A 96 6.62 -2.58 13.64
N ASP A 97 7.26 -1.43 13.68
CA ASP A 97 6.85 -0.22 12.93
C ASP A 97 7.94 0.13 11.91
N MET A 98 7.69 -0.24 10.65
CA MET A 98 8.60 -0.06 9.52
C MET A 98 8.34 1.30 8.86
N GLY A 99 9.35 2.17 8.83
CA GLY A 99 9.18 3.58 8.51
C GLY A 99 8.60 4.39 9.67
N CYS A 100 9.04 4.11 10.92
CA CYS A 100 8.49 4.78 12.11
C CYS A 100 8.79 6.30 12.16
N GLY A 101 9.73 6.77 11.32
CA GLY A 101 10.21 8.13 11.24
C GLY A 101 10.57 8.70 12.61
N LYS A 102 10.12 9.92 12.86
CA LYS A 102 10.33 10.65 14.12
C LYS A 102 9.50 10.11 15.30
N GLY A 103 8.98 8.88 15.25
CA GLY A 103 8.15 8.27 16.30
C GLY A 103 6.78 8.94 16.48
N GLY A 104 6.09 9.22 15.37
CA GLY A 104 4.80 9.93 15.38
C GLY A 104 3.62 9.13 15.95
N ASP A 105 3.75 7.80 16.01
CA ASP A 105 2.68 6.88 16.40
C ASP A 105 2.89 6.23 17.77
N LEU A 106 4.02 6.51 18.45
CA LEU A 106 4.33 6.02 19.82
C LEU A 106 3.21 6.27 20.83
N GLN A 107 2.62 7.47 20.81
CA GLN A 107 1.51 7.80 21.72
C GLN A 107 0.21 7.04 21.35
N LYS A 108 0.01 6.69 20.07
CA LYS A 108 -1.15 5.91 19.62
C LYS A 108 -1.03 4.47 20.11
N TRP A 109 0.15 3.86 19.95
CA TRP A 109 0.46 2.53 20.51
C TRP A 109 0.36 2.49 22.04
N GLN A 110 0.83 3.52 22.74
CA GLN A 110 0.68 3.64 24.20
C GLN A 110 -0.79 3.82 24.64
N SER A 111 -1.69 4.21 23.74
CA SER A 111 -3.14 4.37 23.96
C SER A 111 -4.00 3.38 23.15
N ALA A 112 -3.41 2.30 22.64
CA ALA A 112 -4.14 1.19 22.02
C ALA A 112 -4.90 0.37 23.10
N PRO A 113 -5.95 -0.40 22.73
CA PRO A 113 -6.80 -1.12 23.70
C PRO A 113 -6.00 -2.07 24.58
N GLN A 114 -5.04 -2.79 23.98
CA GLN A 114 -3.93 -3.39 24.70
C GLN A 114 -2.63 -2.65 24.38
N THR A 115 -2.06 -1.98 25.37
CA THR A 115 -0.72 -1.38 25.24
C THR A 115 0.30 -2.48 24.91
N PRO A 116 0.98 -2.40 23.75
CA PRO A 116 1.95 -3.42 23.34
C PRO A 116 3.02 -3.64 24.41
N ARG A 117 3.52 -4.86 24.56
CA ARG A 117 4.64 -5.17 25.46
C ARG A 117 5.90 -4.49 24.94
N LEU A 118 6.15 -4.67 23.65
CA LEU A 118 7.34 -4.25 22.94
C LEU A 118 6.93 -3.60 21.61
N TYR A 119 7.57 -2.48 21.30
CA TYR A 119 7.53 -1.80 20.01
C TYR A 119 8.96 -1.70 19.46
N VAL A 120 9.15 -2.09 18.21
CA VAL A 120 10.41 -1.97 17.49
C VAL A 120 10.20 -1.01 16.32
N GLY A 121 10.73 0.20 16.42
CA GLY A 121 10.73 1.17 15.31
C GLY A 121 11.95 0.97 14.42
N VAL A 122 11.75 0.91 13.12
CA VAL A 122 12.84 0.83 12.12
C VAL A 122 12.61 1.90 11.07
N ASP A 123 13.65 2.65 10.73
CA ASP A 123 13.61 3.71 9.72
C ASP A 123 15.01 3.89 9.11
N PRO A 124 15.15 4.19 7.80
CA PRO A 124 16.46 4.46 7.22
C PRO A 124 17.10 5.77 7.74
N ALA A 125 16.29 6.73 8.22
CA ALA A 125 16.76 8.06 8.60
C ALA A 125 17.21 8.12 10.07
N ASP A 126 18.53 8.09 10.27
CA ASP A 126 19.24 8.14 11.56
C ASP A 126 18.78 9.28 12.49
N VAL A 127 18.74 10.53 12.02
CA VAL A 127 18.30 11.68 12.82
C VAL A 127 16.83 11.56 13.22
N SER A 128 16.00 10.92 12.38
CA SER A 128 14.60 10.64 12.73
C SER A 128 14.49 9.57 13.83
N ILE A 129 15.34 8.54 13.81
CA ILE A 129 15.46 7.54 14.89
C ILE A 129 15.90 8.16 16.21
N ASP A 130 16.87 9.09 16.21
CA ASP A 130 17.29 9.78 17.43
C ASP A 130 16.19 10.70 17.99
N GLN A 131 15.42 11.36 17.12
CA GLN A 131 14.24 12.13 17.54
C GLN A 131 13.13 11.21 18.11
N ALA A 132 12.92 10.02 17.53
CA ALA A 132 11.98 9.03 18.05
C ALA A 132 12.40 8.52 19.44
N ARG A 133 13.69 8.21 19.63
CA ARG A 133 14.29 7.87 20.93
C ARG A 133 14.10 9.00 21.94
N GLY A 134 14.33 10.25 21.55
CA GLY A 134 14.11 11.44 22.37
C GLY A 134 12.66 11.57 22.87
N ARG A 135 11.69 11.43 21.96
CA ARG A 135 10.25 11.45 22.29
C ARG A 135 9.85 10.30 23.21
N TYR A 136 10.42 9.11 23.00
CA TYR A 136 10.20 7.97 23.89
C TYR A 136 10.73 8.25 25.30
N ILE A 137 11.95 8.77 25.43
CA ILE A 137 12.53 9.16 26.72
C ILE A 137 11.70 10.26 27.40
N GLU A 138 11.17 11.23 26.67
CA GLU A 138 10.26 12.25 27.21
C GLU A 138 8.94 11.64 27.72
N MET A 139 8.35 10.71 26.96
CA MET A 139 7.17 9.94 27.37
C MET A 139 7.45 9.12 28.64
N GLN A 140 8.63 8.48 28.72
CA GLN A 140 9.11 7.80 29.92
C GLN A 140 9.37 8.75 31.11
N ARG A 141 9.79 10.00 30.89
CA ARG A 141 9.98 10.98 31.98
C ARG A 141 8.66 11.52 32.53
N ARG A 142 7.61 11.55 31.70
CA ARG A 142 6.25 11.94 32.09
C ARG A 142 5.47 10.85 32.84
N ARG A 143 6.11 9.77 33.32
CA ARG A 143 5.59 8.62 34.09
C ARG A 143 4.91 8.94 35.46
N ARG A 144 4.34 10.13 35.66
CA ARG A 144 3.49 10.46 36.83
C ARG A 144 2.07 9.91 36.69
N GLY A 145 1.93 8.67 36.24
CA GLY A 145 0.66 7.94 36.15
C GLY A 145 0.40 7.08 37.39
N PRO A 146 -0.76 6.41 37.47
CA PRO A 146 -1.03 5.39 38.48
C PRO A 146 0.02 4.26 38.43
N ARG A 147 0.37 3.68 39.59
CA ARG A 147 1.42 2.64 39.71
C ARG A 147 1.23 1.42 38.80
N ASN A 148 0.00 1.18 38.32
CA ASN A 148 -0.37 -0.01 37.55
C ASN A 148 -0.54 0.24 36.04
N ALA A 149 -0.11 1.38 35.50
CA ALA A 149 -0.19 1.63 34.06
C ALA A 149 0.64 0.58 33.26
N LYS A 150 0.05 -0.04 32.23
CA LYS A 150 0.79 -0.86 31.26
C LYS A 150 1.69 0.08 30.44
N HIS A 151 3.01 -0.14 30.47
CA HIS A 151 4.00 0.72 29.81
C HIS A 151 4.60 0.06 28.59
N LEU A 152 4.69 0.79 27.47
CA LEU A 152 5.35 0.34 26.26
C LEU A 152 6.88 0.31 26.43
N GLU A 153 7.51 -0.85 26.18
CA GLU A 153 8.94 -0.93 25.90
C GLU A 153 9.17 -0.59 24.42
N ALA A 154 10.10 0.32 24.11
CA ALA A 154 10.36 0.73 22.73
C ALA A 154 11.85 0.77 22.41
N HIS A 155 12.22 0.14 21.28
CA HIS A 155 13.56 0.13 20.72
C HIS A 155 13.51 0.68 19.29
N PHE A 156 14.59 1.35 18.85
CA PHE A 156 14.60 2.07 17.57
C PHE A 156 15.91 1.83 16.81
N PHE A 157 15.84 1.52 15.52
CA PHE A 157 17.00 1.14 14.71
C PHE A 157 17.04 1.90 13.38
N ALA A 158 18.22 2.46 13.07
CA ALA A 158 18.50 3.09 11.78
C ALA A 158 18.89 2.01 10.75
N GLN A 159 17.94 1.61 9.89
CA GLN A 159 18.15 0.60 8.85
C GLN A 159 17.13 0.75 7.72
N ASP A 160 17.58 0.52 6.47
CA ASP A 160 16.72 0.24 5.31
C ASP A 160 15.86 -1.01 5.59
N ALA A 161 14.55 -0.82 5.69
CA ALA A 161 13.59 -1.89 5.98
C ALA A 161 13.07 -2.61 4.73
N PHE A 162 13.49 -2.19 3.53
CA PHE A 162 13.03 -2.76 2.26
C PHE A 162 14.10 -3.64 1.62
N GLY A 163 15.32 -3.11 1.47
CA GLY A 163 16.44 -3.83 0.83
C GLY A 163 17.29 -4.69 1.77
N VAL A 164 17.18 -4.51 3.10
CA VAL A 164 18.02 -5.21 4.08
C VAL A 164 17.16 -6.04 5.02
N SER A 165 17.57 -7.29 5.27
CA SER A 165 16.82 -8.18 6.17
C SER A 165 16.76 -7.62 7.60
N LEU A 166 15.55 -7.63 8.19
CA LEU A 166 15.36 -7.24 9.59
C LEU A 166 15.97 -8.24 10.58
N ALA A 167 16.37 -9.44 10.13
CA ALA A 167 17.17 -10.37 10.93
C ALA A 167 18.53 -9.78 11.39
N ASN A 168 19.01 -8.72 10.75
CA ASN A 168 20.22 -8.01 11.21
C ASN A 168 20.01 -7.25 12.54
N ILE A 169 18.76 -7.02 12.94
CA ILE A 169 18.39 -6.35 14.20
C ILE A 169 18.28 -7.42 15.31
N PRO A 170 19.09 -7.34 16.39
CA PRO A 170 19.12 -8.39 17.42
C PRO A 170 17.75 -8.69 18.05
N ILE A 171 17.00 -7.64 18.43
CA ILE A 171 15.68 -7.81 19.07
C ILE A 171 14.63 -8.42 18.14
N VAL A 172 14.76 -8.25 16.82
CA VAL A 172 13.87 -8.91 15.84
C VAL A 172 14.14 -10.42 15.81
N ARG A 173 15.40 -10.84 15.88
CA ARG A 173 15.77 -12.26 16.03
C ARG A 173 15.35 -12.86 17.37
N GLU A 174 15.45 -12.10 18.45
CA GLU A 174 15.05 -12.54 19.80
C GLU A 174 13.53 -12.70 19.94
N VAL A 175 12.75 -11.86 19.26
CA VAL A 175 11.28 -11.98 19.18
C VAL A 175 10.87 -13.16 18.30
N GLY A 176 11.52 -13.32 17.14
CA GLY A 176 11.22 -14.35 16.15
C GLY A 176 11.12 -13.75 14.75
N PHE A 177 11.90 -14.29 13.81
CA PHE A 177 11.92 -13.87 12.41
C PHE A 177 12.25 -15.06 11.50
N ASP A 178 11.43 -15.27 10.47
CA ASP A 178 11.65 -16.29 9.45
C ASP A 178 12.33 -15.72 8.18
N PRO A 179 13.62 -16.03 7.92
CA PRO A 179 14.32 -15.56 6.73
C PRO A 179 13.92 -16.30 5.44
N HIS A 180 13.05 -17.32 5.51
CA HIS A 180 12.53 -18.08 4.36
C HIS A 180 11.08 -17.74 4.04
N ALA A 181 10.47 -16.77 4.74
CA ALA A 181 9.11 -16.33 4.44
C ALA A 181 8.98 -15.78 3.00
N GLY A 182 7.92 -16.20 2.32
CA GLY A 182 7.65 -15.88 0.92
C GLY A 182 7.48 -17.15 0.06
N PRO A 183 7.33 -16.99 -1.26
CA PRO A 183 7.39 -18.12 -2.19
C PRO A 183 8.82 -18.70 -2.21
N ASP A 184 8.94 -20.02 -2.13
CA ASP A 184 10.21 -20.70 -2.37
C ASP A 184 10.53 -20.84 -3.87
N THR A 185 11.70 -21.39 -4.20
CA THR A 185 12.13 -21.63 -5.60
C THR A 185 11.22 -22.60 -6.37
N THR A 186 10.28 -23.26 -5.70
CA THR A 186 9.28 -24.16 -6.27
C THR A 186 7.87 -23.57 -6.28
N GLY A 187 7.69 -22.31 -5.86
CA GLY A 187 6.39 -21.64 -5.79
C GLY A 187 5.47 -22.15 -4.69
N ALA A 188 5.96 -22.98 -3.77
CA ALA A 188 5.18 -23.46 -2.65
C ALA A 188 5.15 -22.42 -1.51
N ILE A 189 3.96 -22.13 -1.00
CA ILE A 189 3.78 -21.19 0.12
C ILE A 189 4.18 -21.90 1.43
N THR A 190 5.44 -21.72 1.84
CA THR A 190 6.01 -22.22 3.10
C THR A 190 5.43 -21.56 4.35
N ALA A 191 4.57 -20.54 4.21
CA ALA A 191 3.95 -19.79 5.31
C ALA A 191 3.24 -20.67 6.37
N ARG A 192 2.86 -21.91 6.02
CA ARG A 192 2.31 -22.91 6.96
C ARG A 192 3.22 -23.22 8.16
N PHE A 193 4.51 -22.91 8.10
CA PHE A 193 5.47 -23.08 9.20
C PHE A 193 6.17 -21.77 9.64
N SER A 194 5.64 -20.59 9.26
CA SER A 194 6.23 -19.27 9.53
C SER A 194 6.51 -19.03 11.03
N GLN A 195 7.77 -18.77 11.38
CA GLN A 195 8.26 -18.62 12.77
C GLN A 195 8.42 -17.15 13.22
N GLY A 196 7.75 -16.19 12.56
CA GLY A 196 7.73 -14.81 13.03
C GLY A 196 7.17 -14.69 14.44
N GLY A 197 7.62 -13.68 15.20
CA GLY A 197 7.20 -13.44 16.58
C GLY A 197 6.34 -12.18 16.80
N PHE A 198 6.16 -11.34 15.78
CA PHE A 198 5.42 -10.09 15.89
C PHE A 198 3.92 -10.29 15.68
N ASP A 199 3.10 -9.65 16.51
CA ASP A 199 1.64 -9.61 16.36
C ASP A 199 1.21 -8.67 15.25
N VAL A 200 1.88 -7.53 15.16
CA VAL A 200 1.51 -6.46 14.23
C VAL A 200 2.76 -5.89 13.58
N VAL A 201 2.70 -5.74 12.26
CA VAL A 201 3.64 -4.91 11.51
C VAL A 201 2.87 -3.69 11.00
N SER A 202 3.36 -2.48 11.25
CA SER A 202 2.79 -1.24 10.72
C SER A 202 3.70 -0.57 9.69
N MET A 203 3.09 -0.06 8.62
CA MET A 203 3.73 0.72 7.56
C MET A 203 2.86 1.93 7.19
N MET A 204 3.07 3.03 7.90
CA MET A 204 2.23 4.23 7.81
C MET A 204 2.88 5.29 6.91
N PHE A 205 2.36 5.49 5.70
CA PHE A 205 2.87 6.46 4.71
C PHE A 205 4.31 6.20 4.23
N CYS A 206 4.74 4.93 4.19
CA CYS A 206 6.12 4.56 3.79
C CYS A 206 6.20 3.46 2.72
N LEU A 207 5.14 2.67 2.49
CA LEU A 207 5.20 1.47 1.65
C LEU A 207 5.53 1.78 0.19
N HIS A 208 4.96 2.86 -0.33
CA HIS A 208 5.13 3.29 -1.72
C HIS A 208 6.59 3.61 -2.10
N TYR A 209 7.47 3.90 -1.15
CA TYR A 209 8.90 4.05 -1.43
C TYR A 209 9.59 2.71 -1.81
N SER A 210 9.05 1.57 -1.38
CA SER A 210 9.58 0.24 -1.76
C SER A 210 9.24 -0.16 -3.20
N TYR A 211 8.30 0.51 -3.85
CA TYR A 211 7.85 0.22 -5.22
C TYR A 211 8.74 0.81 -6.32
N GLU A 212 9.92 1.32 -5.97
CA GLU A 212 10.98 1.68 -6.92
C GLU A 212 11.35 0.51 -7.84
N SER A 213 11.47 -0.69 -7.27
CA SER A 213 11.85 -1.92 -7.98
C SER A 213 11.11 -3.13 -7.43
N GLU A 214 11.06 -4.21 -8.22
CA GLU A 214 10.53 -5.49 -7.75
C GLU A 214 11.34 -6.05 -6.56
N GLU A 215 12.67 -5.90 -6.58
CA GLU A 215 13.55 -6.40 -5.51
C GLU A 215 13.25 -5.72 -4.18
N THR A 216 13.10 -4.39 -4.16
CA THR A 216 12.76 -3.64 -2.94
C THR A 216 11.33 -3.92 -2.44
N ALA A 217 10.36 -4.12 -3.34
CA ALA A 217 8.99 -4.48 -2.97
C ALA A 217 8.91 -5.90 -2.39
N ARG A 218 9.59 -6.87 -3.01
CA ARG A 218 9.71 -8.25 -2.52
C ARG A 218 10.50 -8.34 -1.21
N GLY A 219 11.59 -7.57 -1.07
CA GLY A 219 12.36 -7.48 0.17
C GLY A 219 11.55 -6.90 1.33
N MET A 220 10.76 -5.85 1.07
CA MET A 220 9.79 -5.28 2.01
C MET A 220 8.77 -6.32 2.47
N LEU A 221 8.08 -6.99 1.53
CA LEU A 221 7.09 -8.02 1.88
C LEU A 221 7.72 -9.23 2.58
N LYS A 222 8.94 -9.63 2.21
CA LYS A 222 9.70 -10.68 2.91
C LYS A 222 9.98 -10.31 4.36
N ASN A 223 10.36 -9.06 4.63
CA ASN A 223 10.58 -8.55 5.97
C ASN A 223 9.28 -8.52 6.80
N VAL A 224 8.17 -8.05 6.23
CA VAL A 224 6.84 -8.07 6.86
C VAL A 224 6.41 -9.51 7.19
N ALA A 225 6.46 -10.38 6.18
CA ALA A 225 5.98 -11.75 6.24
C ALA A 225 6.83 -12.68 7.12
N GLY A 226 8.13 -12.38 7.26
CA GLY A 226 9.06 -13.10 8.14
C GLY A 226 9.00 -12.63 9.59
N ALA A 227 8.64 -11.36 9.84
CA ALA A 227 8.44 -10.85 11.20
C ALA A 227 7.09 -11.32 11.80
N LEU A 228 6.03 -11.40 10.99
CA LEU A 228 4.70 -11.77 11.46
C LEU A 228 4.59 -13.23 11.90
N LYS A 229 4.05 -13.44 13.10
CA LYS A 229 3.56 -14.75 13.53
C LYS A 229 2.29 -15.13 12.78
N LYS A 230 1.92 -16.41 12.79
CA LYS A 230 0.60 -16.87 12.35
C LYS A 230 -0.51 -16.19 13.16
N GLY A 231 -1.51 -15.64 12.48
CA GLY A 231 -2.57 -14.81 13.05
C GLY A 231 -2.17 -13.34 13.28
N GLY A 232 -0.95 -12.96 12.88
CA GLY A 232 -0.49 -11.57 12.91
C GLY A 232 -1.17 -10.70 11.85
N ARG A 233 -1.06 -9.38 12.01
CA ARG A 233 -1.72 -8.40 11.14
C ARG A 233 -0.73 -7.40 10.56
N PHE A 234 -0.83 -7.15 9.25
CA PHE A 234 -0.04 -6.13 8.56
C PHE A 234 -0.90 -4.90 8.28
N LEU A 235 -0.62 -3.79 8.95
CA LEU A 235 -1.38 -2.54 8.86
C LEU A 235 -0.63 -1.52 8.03
N GLY A 236 -1.34 -0.76 7.21
CA GLY A 236 -0.69 0.37 6.55
C GLY A 236 -1.61 1.40 5.96
N VAL A 237 -0.96 2.47 5.49
CA VAL A 237 -1.56 3.59 4.78
C VAL A 237 -0.65 3.92 3.61
N MET A 238 -1.24 4.06 2.43
CA MET A 238 -0.52 4.45 1.21
C MET A 238 -1.41 5.20 0.21
N PRO A 239 -0.80 5.91 -0.76
CA PRO A 239 -1.50 6.50 -1.91
C PRO A 239 -2.37 5.49 -2.66
N ASN A 240 -3.57 5.91 -3.04
CA ASN A 240 -4.53 5.05 -3.71
C ASN A 240 -4.31 5.05 -5.24
N SER A 241 -3.80 3.93 -5.78
CA SER A 241 -3.61 3.72 -7.21
C SER A 241 -4.86 3.99 -8.05
N ASP A 242 -6.05 3.79 -7.50
CA ASP A 242 -7.31 3.88 -8.25
C ASP A 242 -7.68 5.35 -8.52
N ILE A 243 -7.13 6.28 -7.76
CA ILE A 243 -7.22 7.72 -8.02
C ILE A 243 -6.23 8.10 -9.11
N ILE A 244 -4.98 7.64 -8.99
CA ILE A 244 -3.92 7.87 -9.99
C ILE A 244 -4.35 7.33 -11.36
N ARG A 245 -4.85 6.09 -11.40
CA ARG A 245 -5.42 5.43 -12.59
C ARG A 245 -6.52 6.26 -13.24
N ARG A 246 -7.53 6.69 -12.46
CA ARG A 246 -8.62 7.53 -12.96
C ARG A 246 -8.12 8.88 -13.52
N LYS A 247 -7.12 9.50 -12.91
CA LYS A 247 -6.50 10.74 -13.40
C LYS A 247 -5.75 10.53 -14.72
N ILE A 248 -5.02 9.42 -14.87
CA ILE A 248 -4.39 9.03 -16.14
C ILE A 248 -5.44 8.80 -17.23
N GLU A 249 -6.49 8.01 -16.95
CA GLU A 249 -7.58 7.76 -17.90
C GLU A 249 -8.29 9.04 -18.35
N GLN A 250 -8.55 9.97 -17.42
CA GLN A 250 -9.15 11.28 -17.71
C GLN A 250 -8.23 12.13 -18.61
N HIS A 251 -6.93 12.16 -18.33
CA HIS A 251 -5.95 12.91 -19.11
C HIS A 251 -5.76 12.34 -20.53
N MET A 252 -5.71 11.01 -20.66
CA MET A 252 -5.64 10.33 -21.97
C MET A 252 -6.91 10.58 -22.80
N LYS A 253 -8.11 10.54 -22.18
CA LYS A 253 -9.37 10.88 -22.85
C LYS A 253 -9.44 12.36 -23.23
N GLY A 254 -8.96 13.27 -22.37
CA GLY A 254 -8.91 14.71 -22.63
C GLY A 254 -7.92 15.11 -23.74
N GLY A 255 -6.90 14.29 -24.00
CA GLY A 255 -6.00 14.45 -25.14
C GLY A 255 -6.68 14.19 -26.50
N VAL A 256 -7.77 13.41 -26.52
CA VAL A 256 -8.60 13.18 -27.70
C VAL A 256 -9.57 14.35 -27.87
N LYS A 257 -9.08 15.47 -28.43
CA LYS A 257 -9.99 16.44 -29.05
C LYS A 257 -10.76 15.71 -30.16
N PRO A 258 -12.10 15.83 -30.25
CA PRO A 258 -12.81 15.50 -31.46
C PRO A 258 -12.16 16.26 -32.61
N SER A 259 -11.73 15.55 -33.66
CA SER A 259 -11.34 16.21 -34.89
C SER A 259 -12.56 16.95 -35.41
N GLU A 260 -12.47 18.27 -35.57
CA GLU A 260 -13.48 19.02 -36.31
C GLU A 260 -13.69 18.32 -37.66
N PRO A 261 -14.95 18.08 -38.08
CA PRO A 261 -15.21 17.45 -39.36
C PRO A 261 -14.65 18.35 -40.47
N THR A 262 -13.63 17.84 -41.17
CA THR A 262 -13.14 18.45 -42.41
C THR A 262 -14.29 18.55 -43.39
N LYS A 263 -14.41 19.70 -44.08
CA LYS A 263 -15.52 20.05 -45.00
C LYS A 263 -15.58 19.23 -46.31
N GLU A 264 -15.25 17.95 -46.27
CA GLU A 264 -15.31 17.04 -47.41
C GLU A 264 -16.32 15.90 -47.22
N ASP A 265 -16.73 15.57 -45.98
CA ASP A 265 -17.83 14.64 -45.70
C ASP A 265 -19.18 15.37 -45.57
N SER A 266 -19.64 15.98 -46.67
CA SER A 266 -21.04 16.40 -46.84
C SER A 266 -21.75 15.41 -47.77
N PRO A 267 -22.79 14.69 -47.31
CA PRO A 267 -23.63 13.90 -48.21
C PRO A 267 -24.34 14.82 -49.22
N PRO A 268 -24.57 14.37 -50.47
CA PRO A 268 -25.33 15.15 -51.43
C PRO A 268 -26.76 15.36 -50.95
N ALA A 269 -27.25 16.60 -51.02
CA ALA A 269 -28.59 16.95 -50.56
C ALA A 269 -29.68 16.28 -51.41
N GLY A 270 -30.60 15.54 -50.78
CA GLY A 270 -31.79 15.03 -51.47
C GLY A 270 -32.46 13.77 -50.93
N ALA A 271 -32.90 13.75 -49.67
CA ALA A 271 -34.00 12.88 -49.22
C ALA A 271 -34.64 13.43 -47.93
N THR A 272 -35.96 13.58 -47.93
CA THR A 272 -36.77 14.09 -46.81
C THR A 272 -37.26 12.96 -45.89
N ALA A 273 -37.30 13.18 -44.57
CA ALA A 273 -38.47 12.96 -43.69
C ALA A 273 -38.08 12.84 -42.20
N GLY A 274 -38.91 13.38 -41.30
CA GLY A 274 -38.93 13.01 -39.88
C GLY A 274 -38.37 14.05 -38.92
N ASP A 275 -39.08 15.15 -38.70
CA ASP A 275 -38.90 16.00 -37.52
C ASP A 275 -39.56 15.33 -36.31
N ASP A 276 -38.83 15.17 -35.20
CA ASP A 276 -39.37 14.98 -33.85
C ASP A 276 -38.40 15.65 -32.86
N ASP A 277 -38.62 16.94 -32.63
CA ASP A 277 -37.87 17.79 -31.71
C ASP A 277 -38.46 17.67 -30.28
N TRP A 278 -37.65 17.26 -29.31
CA TRP A 278 -38.06 17.20 -27.90
C TRP A 278 -37.05 17.92 -27.00
N ASN A 279 -37.45 19.11 -26.55
CA ASN A 279 -36.66 20.02 -25.74
C ASN A 279 -37.07 19.95 -24.24
N PRO A 280 -36.17 19.60 -23.31
CA PRO A 280 -36.53 19.28 -21.93
C PRO A 280 -36.45 20.49 -20.97
N GLU A 281 -37.31 21.50 -21.12
CA GLU A 281 -37.48 22.52 -20.06
C GLU A 281 -38.81 23.28 -20.13
N GLN A 282 -39.87 22.71 -19.55
CA GLN A 282 -41.02 23.49 -19.06
C GLN A 282 -41.76 22.75 -17.93
N SER A 283 -41.56 23.22 -16.71
CA SER A 283 -42.34 22.86 -15.53
C SER A 283 -43.59 23.74 -15.42
N LEU A 284 -44.69 23.19 -14.89
CA LEU A 284 -45.65 23.84 -13.97
C LEU A 284 -46.86 22.91 -13.66
N ASP A 285 -47.03 22.60 -12.37
CA ASP A 285 -48.25 22.07 -11.72
C ASP A 285 -49.39 23.14 -11.69
N PRO A 286 -50.66 22.88 -11.24
CA PRO A 286 -51.16 21.76 -10.41
C PRO A 286 -52.56 21.16 -10.77
N HIS A 287 -52.99 20.17 -9.95
CA HIS A 287 -54.36 19.67 -9.66
C HIS A 287 -54.90 18.42 -10.40
N ALA A 288 -54.78 17.25 -9.74
CA ALA A 288 -55.86 16.29 -9.38
C ALA A 288 -55.22 14.95 -8.95
N GLN A 289 -54.94 14.75 -7.67
CA GLN A 289 -55.78 14.01 -6.70
C GLN A 289 -55.84 12.47 -6.88
N ASN A 290 -55.19 11.80 -5.90
CA ASN A 290 -55.63 10.62 -5.16
C ASN A 290 -55.33 9.17 -5.64
N ASP A 291 -55.19 8.33 -4.60
CA ASP A 291 -55.12 6.86 -4.48
C ASP A 291 -53.71 6.25 -4.64
N GLU A 292 -52.84 6.34 -3.62
CA GLU A 292 -52.71 5.52 -2.39
C GLU A 292 -51.99 4.17 -2.59
N ASP A 293 -50.87 4.00 -1.86
CA ASP A 293 -50.09 2.77 -1.75
C ASP A 293 -50.78 1.73 -0.85
N ASP A 294 -50.66 0.43 -1.16
CA ASP A 294 -50.79 -0.63 -0.15
C ASP A 294 -49.84 -1.80 -0.43
N TRP A 295 -49.02 -2.14 0.56
CA TRP A 295 -48.00 -3.19 0.51
C TRP A 295 -48.10 -4.01 1.81
N ASP A 296 -48.55 -5.27 1.69
CA ASP A 296 -48.84 -6.14 2.82
C ASP A 296 -47.69 -7.12 3.13
N PRO A 297 -47.07 -7.07 4.33
CA PRO A 297 -45.93 -7.90 4.72
C PRO A 297 -46.26 -9.28 5.35
N GLU A 298 -47.52 -9.71 5.48
CA GLU A 298 -47.85 -10.94 6.25
C GLU A 298 -48.28 -12.17 5.41
N LYS A 299 -47.31 -12.92 4.86
CA LYS A 299 -47.58 -14.28 4.34
C LYS A 299 -46.54 -15.34 4.76
N PRO A 300 -46.91 -16.37 5.57
CA PRO A 300 -45.96 -17.36 6.11
C PRO A 300 -45.53 -18.47 5.12
N LEU A 301 -44.45 -19.17 5.48
CA LEU A 301 -43.87 -20.34 4.82
C LEU A 301 -44.42 -21.68 5.36
N GLU A 302 -43.99 -22.78 4.71
CA GLU A 302 -44.05 -24.21 5.11
C GLU A 302 -45.33 -25.03 4.75
N PRO A 303 -45.27 -26.40 4.68
CA PRO A 303 -44.17 -27.33 5.04
C PRO A 303 -43.76 -28.41 3.99
N MET A 304 -42.67 -29.13 4.30
CA MET A 304 -42.18 -30.35 3.61
C MET A 304 -42.99 -31.63 3.94
N GLN A 305 -42.88 -32.67 3.09
CA GLN A 305 -43.11 -34.08 3.46
C GLN A 305 -42.10 -35.05 2.82
N ALA A 306 -41.98 -36.24 3.42
CA ALA A 306 -40.93 -37.26 3.21
C ALA A 306 -41.51 -38.67 3.51
N ALA A 307 -40.89 -39.82 3.21
CA ALA A 307 -39.65 -40.18 2.48
C ALA A 307 -39.71 -41.69 2.10
N ASN A 308 -38.78 -42.17 1.24
CA ASN A 308 -38.28 -43.56 1.08
C ASN A 308 -37.34 -43.56 -0.16
N GLY A 309 -36.07 -43.99 -0.16
CA GLY A 309 -35.45 -45.24 0.30
C GLY A 309 -34.98 -46.03 -0.95
N GLY A 310 -33.78 -46.60 -1.09
CA GLY A 310 -32.56 -46.60 -0.27
C GLY A 310 -31.44 -47.40 -0.99
N ASN A 311 -30.28 -47.54 -0.32
CA ASN A 311 -29.18 -48.51 -0.54
C ASN A 311 -28.17 -48.41 -1.72
N ASP A 312 -26.91 -48.61 -1.31
CA ASP A 312 -25.80 -49.36 -1.91
C ASP A 312 -24.89 -48.75 -3.02
N ASP A 313 -23.78 -48.18 -2.53
CA ASP A 313 -22.39 -48.70 -2.62
C ASP A 313 -21.69 -48.97 -3.98
N ASP A 314 -20.55 -48.26 -4.10
CA ASP A 314 -19.20 -48.73 -4.44
C ASP A 314 -18.74 -49.13 -5.88
N ASP A 315 -17.49 -48.70 -6.10
CA ASP A 315 -16.39 -49.30 -6.88
C ASP A 315 -16.33 -49.15 -8.42
N TRP A 316 -15.30 -48.45 -8.92
CA TRP A 316 -14.11 -49.10 -9.51
C TRP A 316 -13.13 -48.09 -10.15
N ASP A 317 -11.82 -48.31 -9.95
CA ASP A 317 -10.70 -47.48 -10.43
C ASP A 317 -10.02 -48.08 -11.72
N PRO A 318 -8.73 -47.93 -12.07
CA PRO A 318 -8.37 -47.47 -13.42
C PRO A 318 -7.73 -48.57 -14.28
N GLU A 319 -7.23 -48.16 -15.45
CA GLU A 319 -6.40 -48.95 -16.38
C GLU A 319 -7.03 -50.21 -17.03
N LYS A 320 -7.62 -50.01 -18.21
CA LYS A 320 -7.33 -50.90 -19.35
C LYS A 320 -7.56 -50.24 -20.72
N SER A 321 -6.47 -49.97 -21.42
CA SER A 321 -6.43 -49.41 -22.77
C SER A 321 -6.07 -50.48 -23.81
N LEU A 322 -6.92 -50.65 -24.84
CA LEU A 322 -6.68 -51.28 -26.17
C LEU A 322 -7.84 -50.83 -27.09
N GLN A 323 -7.77 -50.68 -28.42
CA GLN A 323 -6.67 -50.52 -29.40
C GLN A 323 -7.29 -50.02 -30.74
N PRO A 324 -6.74 -49.00 -31.43
CA PRO A 324 -6.97 -48.81 -32.87
C PRO A 324 -5.81 -49.41 -33.70
N ALA A 325 -6.13 -49.88 -34.91
CA ALA A 325 -5.22 -50.70 -35.73
C ALA A 325 -4.10 -49.92 -36.46
N ALA A 326 -2.97 -50.60 -36.68
CA ALA A 326 -1.85 -50.18 -37.54
C ALA A 326 -2.19 -50.32 -39.05
N ASN A 327 -1.46 -49.82 -40.06
CA ASN A 327 -0.02 -49.56 -40.25
C ASN A 327 0.18 -48.28 -41.13
N GLY A 328 1.35 -47.65 -41.26
CA GLY A 328 2.68 -47.87 -40.68
C GLY A 328 3.77 -47.05 -41.43
N THR A 329 4.99 -47.00 -40.85
CA THR A 329 6.28 -46.49 -41.42
C THR A 329 6.30 -45.06 -42.01
N ALA A 330 6.93 -44.01 -41.47
CA ALA A 330 8.21 -43.77 -40.77
C ALA A 330 9.33 -43.17 -41.65
N ASN A 331 9.82 -42.01 -41.18
CA ASN A 331 11.17 -41.43 -41.30
C ASN A 331 11.57 -40.49 -42.46
N ASN A 332 11.91 -39.27 -42.00
CA ASN A 332 13.06 -38.41 -42.32
C ASN A 332 12.99 -37.42 -43.50
N ASP A 333 13.00 -36.14 -43.10
CA ASP A 333 13.98 -35.10 -43.47
C ASP A 333 14.43 -34.96 -44.93
N ASP A 334 13.85 -33.98 -45.63
CA ASP A 334 14.62 -33.13 -46.56
C ASP A 334 13.98 -31.73 -46.66
N TRP A 335 14.77 -30.68 -46.38
CA TRP A 335 14.33 -29.28 -46.50
C TRP A 335 15.15 -28.61 -47.61
N ASN A 336 14.61 -28.64 -48.84
CA ASN A 336 15.29 -28.14 -50.03
C ASN A 336 15.08 -26.60 -50.18
N PRO A 337 16.14 -25.78 -50.16
CA PRO A 337 16.03 -24.31 -50.21
C PRO A 337 15.86 -23.71 -51.61
N GLU A 338 15.79 -24.50 -52.69
CA GLU A 338 15.70 -24.00 -54.07
C GLU A 338 14.46 -24.51 -54.83
N ALA A 339 13.41 -23.68 -54.85
CA ALA A 339 12.31 -23.76 -55.82
C ALA A 339 11.84 -22.33 -56.20
N PRO A 340 11.57 -22.01 -57.48
CA PRO A 340 11.33 -20.62 -57.91
C PRO A 340 9.92 -20.10 -57.58
N ILE A 341 9.82 -18.78 -57.43
CA ILE A 341 8.56 -18.06 -57.22
C ILE A 341 7.78 -17.97 -58.54
N GLU A 342 6.57 -18.53 -58.60
CA GLU A 342 5.61 -18.25 -59.67
C GLU A 342 4.58 -17.19 -59.23
N ASN A 343 4.43 -16.15 -60.04
CA ASN A 343 3.49 -15.05 -59.81
C ASN A 343 2.05 -15.46 -60.17
N ALA A 344 1.12 -15.31 -59.23
CA ALA A 344 -0.32 -15.30 -59.50
C ALA A 344 -0.93 -13.96 -59.08
N THR A 345 -1.44 -13.24 -60.07
CA THR A 345 -1.93 -11.86 -60.06
C THR A 345 -3.06 -11.53 -59.07
N SER A 346 -2.81 -10.52 -58.23
CA SER A 346 -3.71 -9.41 -57.87
C SER A 346 -5.23 -9.67 -57.73
N GLY A 347 -5.69 -9.78 -56.48
CA GLY A 347 -7.00 -9.29 -56.06
C GLY A 347 -6.81 -8.13 -55.07
N GLU A 348 -7.36 -6.94 -55.38
CA GLU A 348 -7.24 -5.77 -54.50
C GLU A 348 -8.23 -5.83 -53.32
N GLU A 349 -7.82 -6.43 -52.20
CA GLU A 349 -8.48 -6.15 -50.92
C GLU A 349 -8.06 -4.76 -50.41
N LYS A 350 -9.03 -3.84 -50.31
CA LYS A 350 -8.80 -2.52 -49.70
C LYS A 350 -8.34 -2.69 -48.24
N PRO A 351 -7.26 -2.05 -47.80
CA PRO A 351 -6.80 -2.17 -46.42
C PRO A 351 -7.86 -1.59 -45.48
N LYS A 352 -8.30 -2.41 -44.50
CA LYS A 352 -9.08 -1.90 -43.37
C LYS A 352 -8.28 -0.79 -42.68
N PRO A 353 -8.89 0.36 -42.34
CA PRO A 353 -8.16 1.43 -41.69
C PRO A 353 -7.61 0.92 -40.35
N GLN A 354 -6.29 0.90 -40.22
CA GLN A 354 -5.65 0.72 -38.92
C GLN A 354 -6.15 1.85 -38.01
N ALA A 355 -6.69 1.48 -36.85
CA ALA A 355 -7.07 2.46 -35.84
C ALA A 355 -5.84 3.30 -35.50
N LYS A 356 -5.87 4.59 -35.81
CA LYS A 356 -4.78 5.51 -35.47
C LYS A 356 -4.53 5.39 -33.97
N ALA A 357 -3.28 5.14 -33.59
CA ALA A 357 -2.88 5.19 -32.19
C ALA A 357 -3.33 6.55 -31.62
N PRO A 358 -4.07 6.56 -30.50
CA PRO A 358 -4.60 7.80 -29.94
C PRO A 358 -3.47 8.77 -29.66
N ALA A 359 -3.64 10.03 -30.07
CA ALA A 359 -2.60 11.04 -29.93
C ALA A 359 -2.27 11.24 -28.45
N LEU A 360 -1.00 10.99 -28.08
CA LEU A 360 -0.54 11.20 -26.72
C LEU A 360 -0.74 12.67 -26.31
N PRO A 361 -1.24 12.94 -25.09
CA PRO A 361 -1.28 14.29 -24.53
C PRO A 361 0.11 14.95 -24.59
N LYS A 362 0.15 16.23 -24.98
CA LYS A 362 1.41 17.00 -25.11
C LYS A 362 1.87 17.66 -23.82
N GLU A 363 1.02 17.69 -22.79
CA GLU A 363 1.27 18.34 -21.51
C GLU A 363 1.55 17.29 -20.43
N PRO A 364 2.45 17.56 -19.46
CA PRO A 364 2.68 16.65 -18.35
C PRO A 364 1.40 16.42 -17.54
N LEU A 365 1.17 15.17 -17.12
CA LEU A 365 0.11 14.89 -16.16
C LEU A 365 0.46 15.46 -14.78
N GLU A 366 -0.25 16.52 -14.41
CA GLU A 366 -0.29 17.05 -13.06
C GLU A 366 -1.74 17.35 -12.62
N TRP A 367 -1.99 17.20 -11.32
CA TRP A 367 -3.25 17.61 -10.68
C TRP A 367 -3.03 17.93 -9.20
N GLY A 368 -3.99 18.61 -8.58
CA GLY A 368 -3.92 18.99 -7.18
C GLY A 368 -4.89 20.11 -6.86
N ASN A 369 -4.70 20.70 -5.68
CA ASN A 369 -5.39 21.92 -5.22
C ASN A 369 -4.35 22.87 -4.59
N SER A 370 -4.73 23.78 -3.70
CA SER A 370 -3.77 24.74 -3.12
C SER A 370 -2.79 24.12 -2.12
N ILE A 371 -3.13 22.96 -1.54
CA ILE A 371 -2.33 22.32 -0.48
C ILE A 371 -1.54 21.09 -0.95
N TYR A 372 -2.03 20.34 -1.95
CA TYR A 372 -1.33 19.17 -2.49
C TYR A 372 -1.25 19.21 -4.01
N LYS A 373 -0.16 18.65 -4.57
CA LYS A 373 0.02 18.49 -6.01
C LYS A 373 0.74 17.17 -6.32
N VAL A 374 0.23 16.46 -7.31
CA VAL A 374 0.86 15.27 -7.90
C VAL A 374 1.34 15.64 -9.30
N LYS A 375 2.60 15.32 -9.63
CA LYS A 375 3.16 15.50 -10.98
C LYS A 375 3.93 14.26 -11.43
N PHE A 376 3.64 13.77 -12.64
CA PHE A 376 4.47 12.76 -13.30
C PHE A 376 5.67 13.38 -14.04
N PRO A 377 6.82 12.70 -14.12
CA PRO A 377 7.96 13.15 -14.93
C PRO A 377 7.62 13.10 -16.42
N GLU A 378 7.95 14.16 -17.16
CA GLU A 378 7.76 14.24 -18.63
C GLU A 378 8.53 13.16 -19.40
N SER A 379 9.64 12.67 -18.82
CA SER A 379 10.45 11.59 -19.37
C SER A 379 9.85 10.19 -19.20
N GLN A 380 8.76 10.04 -18.45
CA GLN A 380 8.14 8.74 -18.16
C GLN A 380 6.85 8.57 -18.99
N PRO A 381 6.81 7.63 -19.95
CA PRO A 381 5.58 7.35 -20.71
C PRO A 381 4.50 6.82 -19.76
N LEU A 382 3.25 7.28 -19.90
CA LEU A 382 2.14 6.86 -19.03
C LEU A 382 1.27 5.77 -19.70
N PRO A 383 0.70 4.82 -18.93
CA PRO A 383 -0.09 3.72 -19.49
C PRO A 383 -1.44 4.23 -20.01
N TYR A 384 -1.73 4.00 -21.30
CA TYR A 384 -2.95 4.47 -21.95
C TYR A 384 -4.23 3.82 -21.38
N ASP A 385 -4.15 2.54 -20.99
CA ASP A 385 -5.23 1.77 -20.35
C ASP A 385 -5.31 1.99 -18.82
N GLY A 386 -4.43 2.84 -18.26
CA GLY A 386 -4.29 3.04 -16.83
C GLY A 386 -3.77 1.81 -16.07
N VAL A 387 -3.21 0.79 -16.75
CA VAL A 387 -2.66 -0.41 -16.12
C VAL A 387 -1.13 -0.33 -16.12
N PHE A 388 -0.56 -0.28 -14.92
CA PHE A 388 0.88 -0.17 -14.70
C PHE A 388 1.58 -1.50 -14.98
N ARG A 389 2.34 -1.59 -16.07
CA ARG A 389 3.07 -2.80 -16.51
C ARG A 389 4.52 -2.45 -16.86
N PRO A 390 5.55 -3.03 -16.20
CA PRO A 390 5.48 -3.87 -14.99
C PRO A 390 4.86 -3.10 -13.80
N PRO A 391 4.45 -3.73 -12.69
CA PRO A 391 3.77 -3.03 -11.59
C PRO A 391 4.70 -2.21 -10.66
N PHE A 392 5.95 -1.98 -11.05
CA PHE A 392 6.99 -1.30 -10.24
C PHE A 392 7.66 -0.16 -11.03
N GLY A 393 8.34 0.76 -10.35
CA GLY A 393 9.17 1.82 -10.96
C GLY A 393 8.42 3.06 -11.46
N TRP A 394 7.09 3.11 -11.28
CA TRP A 394 6.24 4.21 -11.74
C TRP A 394 6.37 5.45 -10.86
N LYS A 395 7.37 6.29 -11.13
CA LYS A 395 7.70 7.47 -10.33
C LYS A 395 6.68 8.60 -10.53
N TYR A 396 6.32 9.28 -9.46
CA TYR A 396 5.69 10.60 -9.44
C TYR A 396 6.31 11.46 -8.34
N TYR A 397 6.05 12.77 -8.38
CA TYR A 397 6.37 13.68 -7.30
C TYR A 397 5.10 14.03 -6.55
N TYR A 398 5.14 13.87 -5.22
CA TYR A 398 4.08 14.28 -4.31
C TYR A 398 4.53 15.51 -3.52
N TYR A 399 3.87 16.63 -3.79
CA TYR A 399 3.98 17.86 -3.01
C TYR A 399 2.79 17.96 -2.06
N LEU A 400 3.08 18.21 -0.78
CA LEU A 400 2.10 18.55 0.24
C LEU A 400 2.65 19.67 1.11
N GLU A 401 1.89 20.78 1.19
CA GLU A 401 2.31 21.99 1.86
C GLU A 401 2.76 21.71 3.30
N GLU A 402 3.91 22.27 3.70
CA GLU A 402 4.51 22.10 5.03
C GLU A 402 4.87 20.66 5.43
N ALA A 403 4.80 19.66 4.54
CA ALA A 403 4.95 18.26 4.89
C ALA A 403 6.01 17.54 4.05
N VAL A 404 5.85 17.51 2.72
CA VAL A 404 6.58 16.61 1.82
C VAL A 404 6.74 17.27 0.44
N ASP A 405 7.91 17.13 -0.16
CA ASP A 405 8.14 17.31 -1.60
C ASP A 405 9.20 16.27 -2.02
N VAL A 406 8.73 15.06 -2.34
CA VAL A 406 9.59 13.90 -2.57
C VAL A 406 9.11 13.06 -3.76
N PRO A 407 10.01 12.27 -4.38
CA PRO A 407 9.62 11.21 -5.28
C PRO A 407 8.92 10.07 -4.54
N GLU A 408 7.78 9.65 -5.05
CA GLU A 408 7.01 8.47 -4.65
C GLU A 408 6.82 7.54 -5.85
N PHE A 409 6.43 6.29 -5.61
CA PHE A 409 6.14 5.31 -6.67
C PHE A 409 4.69 4.83 -6.59
N VAL A 410 4.06 4.59 -7.74
CA VAL A 410 2.71 4.03 -7.78
C VAL A 410 2.76 2.59 -7.26
N VAL A 411 1.83 2.26 -6.38
CA VAL A 411 1.60 0.89 -5.88
C VAL A 411 0.30 0.39 -6.50
N PRO A 412 0.32 -0.34 -7.64
CA PRO A 412 -0.90 -0.81 -8.29
C PRO A 412 -1.59 -1.83 -7.38
N TRP A 413 -2.76 -1.47 -6.83
CA TRP A 413 -3.33 -2.21 -5.70
C TRP A 413 -3.51 -3.71 -5.94
N GLU A 414 -4.06 -4.13 -7.08
CA GLU A 414 -4.21 -5.56 -7.38
C GLU A 414 -2.88 -6.29 -7.55
N GLY A 415 -1.85 -5.60 -8.06
CA GLY A 415 -0.49 -6.12 -8.11
C GLY A 415 0.14 -6.26 -6.72
N PHE A 416 -0.12 -5.31 -5.82
CA PHE A 416 0.29 -5.40 -4.42
C PHE A 416 -0.45 -6.48 -3.64
N ARG A 417 -1.78 -6.62 -3.84
CA ARG A 417 -2.58 -7.68 -3.22
C ARG A 417 -2.09 -9.07 -3.64
N ALA A 418 -1.95 -9.30 -4.95
CA ALA A 418 -1.43 -10.57 -5.47
C ALA A 418 -0.01 -10.85 -4.95
N LEU A 419 0.87 -9.84 -4.95
CA LEU A 419 2.22 -9.98 -4.41
C LEU A 419 2.20 -10.29 -2.90
N ALA A 420 1.31 -9.68 -2.11
CA ALA A 420 1.17 -9.99 -0.69
C ALA A 420 0.66 -11.42 -0.44
N GLU A 421 -0.27 -11.90 -1.26
CA GLU A 421 -0.79 -13.28 -1.23
C GLU A 421 0.31 -14.33 -1.46
N GLU A 422 1.31 -14.07 -2.33
CA GLU A 422 2.50 -14.92 -2.48
C GLU A 422 3.30 -15.10 -1.16
N TYR A 423 3.26 -14.12 -0.25
CA TYR A 423 3.89 -14.19 1.07
C TYR A 423 2.97 -14.74 2.18
N GLY A 424 1.79 -15.25 1.79
CA GLY A 424 0.76 -15.73 2.71
C GLY A 424 0.14 -14.59 3.52
N LEU A 425 -0.12 -13.44 2.88
CA LEU A 425 -0.86 -12.33 3.49
C LEU A 425 -2.22 -12.18 2.78
N GLU A 426 -3.30 -12.42 3.52
CA GLU A 426 -4.67 -12.35 3.02
C GLU A 426 -5.31 -11.00 3.33
N LEU A 427 -6.03 -10.40 2.38
CA LEU A 427 -6.64 -9.08 2.57
C LEU A 427 -7.80 -9.14 3.57
N MET A 428 -7.70 -8.39 4.68
CA MET A 428 -8.77 -8.25 5.68
C MET A 428 -9.55 -6.94 5.53
N TYR A 429 -8.88 -5.84 5.17
CA TYR A 429 -9.49 -4.51 5.08
C TYR A 429 -8.78 -3.64 4.06
N ARG A 430 -9.56 -2.85 3.30
CA ARG A 430 -9.07 -1.76 2.45
C ARG A 430 -10.19 -0.73 2.34
N LYS A 431 -9.95 0.52 2.77
CA LYS A 431 -10.88 1.64 2.54
C LYS A 431 -10.14 2.96 2.29
N PRO A 432 -10.59 3.81 1.34
CA PRO A 432 -10.08 5.17 1.18
C PRO A 432 -10.43 6.04 2.39
N PHE A 433 -9.60 7.03 2.69
CA PHE A 433 -9.73 7.85 3.90
C PHE A 433 -11.12 8.48 4.15
N PRO A 434 -11.88 8.95 3.13
CA PRO A 434 -13.23 9.47 3.32
C PRO A 434 -14.25 8.41 3.75
N GLU A 435 -14.07 7.15 3.34
CA GLU A 435 -14.92 6.04 3.81
C GLU A 435 -14.56 5.64 5.25
N VAL A 436 -13.26 5.61 5.60
CA VAL A 436 -12.83 5.42 7.01
C VAL A 436 -13.37 6.54 7.90
N TRP A 437 -13.41 7.77 7.39
CA TRP A 437 -14.06 8.88 8.08
C TRP A 437 -15.55 8.62 8.30
N GLU A 438 -16.29 8.28 7.25
CA GLU A 438 -17.75 8.11 7.35
C GLU A 438 -18.15 6.91 8.24
N ASP A 439 -17.43 5.80 8.15
CA ASP A 439 -17.64 4.61 8.99
C ASP A 439 -17.39 4.89 10.49
N GLU A 440 -16.24 5.48 10.82
CA GLU A 440 -15.72 5.47 12.20
C GLU A 440 -15.99 6.79 12.95
N LYS A 441 -16.50 7.85 12.29
CA LYS A 441 -16.72 9.16 12.94
C LYS A 441 -17.74 9.11 14.09
N ASP A 442 -18.69 8.19 14.04
CA ASP A 442 -19.79 8.08 15.01
C ASP A 442 -19.73 6.77 15.81
N ASP A 443 -18.60 6.04 15.71
CA ASP A 443 -18.30 4.90 16.57
C ASP A 443 -18.19 5.31 18.05
N TYR A 444 -18.50 4.38 18.95
CA TYR A 444 -18.55 4.60 20.40
C TYR A 444 -17.19 4.98 21.00
N GLU A 445 -16.08 4.45 20.50
CA GLU A 445 -14.73 4.74 21.02
C GLU A 445 -13.98 5.76 20.14
N LEU A 446 -14.07 5.62 18.82
CA LEU A 446 -13.35 6.43 17.84
C LEU A 446 -14.03 7.78 17.56
N GLY A 447 -15.36 7.87 17.69
CA GLY A 447 -16.11 9.11 17.56
C GLY A 447 -15.70 10.15 18.61
N PRO A 448 -15.73 9.85 19.92
CA PRO A 448 -15.20 10.74 20.97
C PRO A 448 -13.68 10.98 20.88
N LEU A 449 -12.92 10.12 20.20
CA LEU A 449 -11.52 10.39 19.88
C LEU A 449 -11.39 11.46 18.79
N SER A 450 -12.26 11.47 17.77
CA SER A 450 -12.26 12.44 16.68
C SER A 450 -12.46 13.89 17.16
N GLU A 451 -13.38 14.13 18.11
CA GLU A 451 -13.57 15.44 18.75
C GLU A 451 -12.31 15.85 19.55
N ARG A 452 -11.79 14.95 20.39
CA ARG A 452 -10.57 15.21 21.18
C ARG A 452 -9.34 15.51 20.32
N MET A 453 -9.28 14.94 19.12
CA MET A 453 -8.21 15.16 18.14
C MET A 453 -8.48 16.37 17.21
N ARG A 454 -9.59 17.08 17.39
CA ARG A 454 -10.03 18.21 16.53
C ARG A 454 -10.16 17.82 15.06
N VAL A 455 -10.80 16.68 14.81
CA VAL A 455 -11.21 16.26 13.46
C VAL A 455 -12.64 16.71 13.17
N LYS A 456 -13.53 16.63 14.17
CA LYS A 456 -14.88 17.21 14.15
C LYS A 456 -15.17 18.11 15.35
N ASP A 457 -16.18 18.95 15.22
CA ASP A 457 -16.81 19.67 16.32
C ASP A 457 -17.81 18.78 17.09
N ARG A 458 -18.51 19.38 18.08
CA ARG A 458 -19.50 18.68 18.91
C ARG A 458 -20.77 18.34 18.16
N GLU A 459 -21.06 19.12 17.12
CA GLU A 459 -22.16 18.95 16.19
C GLU A 459 -21.86 17.87 15.13
N GLY A 460 -20.68 17.24 15.18
CA GLY A 460 -20.27 16.14 14.32
C GLY A 460 -19.67 16.57 12.96
N ARG A 461 -19.54 17.87 12.70
CA ARG A 461 -19.05 18.40 11.43
C ARG A 461 -17.53 18.36 11.36
N PHE A 462 -17.00 17.93 10.22
CA PHE A 462 -15.57 17.95 9.94
C PHE A 462 -15.00 19.38 10.03
N LEU A 463 -13.89 19.54 10.76
CA LEU A 463 -13.25 20.84 11.03
C LEU A 463 -12.24 21.27 9.95
N GLY A 464 -11.80 20.35 9.09
CA GLY A 464 -10.90 20.67 7.98
C GLY A 464 -11.65 21.23 6.76
N THR A 465 -10.89 21.78 5.82
CA THR A 465 -11.42 22.30 4.56
C THR A 465 -11.77 21.17 3.57
N LYS A 466 -12.54 21.52 2.53
CA LYS A 466 -12.81 20.59 1.41
C LYS A 466 -11.53 20.17 0.68
N GLU A 467 -10.55 21.08 0.56
CA GLU A 467 -9.25 20.78 -0.05
C GLU A 467 -8.41 19.81 0.80
N GLU A 468 -8.47 19.93 2.13
CA GLU A 468 -7.88 18.96 3.07
C GLU A 468 -8.54 17.59 2.99
N MET A 469 -9.87 17.52 2.85
CA MET A 469 -10.57 16.25 2.64
C MET A 469 -10.22 15.62 1.28
N GLU A 470 -10.02 16.43 0.23
CA GLU A 470 -9.56 15.94 -1.07
C GLU A 470 -8.13 15.38 -0.99
N ALA A 471 -7.21 16.09 -0.32
CA ALA A 471 -5.84 15.64 -0.11
C ALA A 471 -5.77 14.36 0.73
N ALA A 472 -6.61 14.26 1.79
CA ALA A 472 -6.78 13.02 2.55
C ALA A 472 -7.32 11.89 1.67
N GLY A 473 -8.28 12.22 0.80
CA GLY A 473 -8.88 11.33 -0.19
C GLY A 473 -7.89 10.62 -1.11
N PHE A 474 -6.69 11.19 -1.33
CA PHE A 474 -5.62 10.55 -2.08
C PHE A 474 -5.14 9.22 -1.46
N TYR A 475 -5.31 9.02 -0.15
CA TYR A 475 -4.82 7.85 0.58
C TYR A 475 -5.92 6.82 0.86
N HIS A 476 -5.51 5.55 0.97
CA HIS A 476 -6.32 4.50 1.60
C HIS A 476 -5.57 3.86 2.77
N ALA A 477 -6.33 3.27 3.69
CA ALA A 477 -5.83 2.42 4.76
C ALA A 477 -6.13 0.95 4.44
N PHE A 478 -5.25 0.04 4.89
CA PHE A 478 -5.40 -1.40 4.68
C PHE A 478 -4.96 -2.24 5.88
N CYS A 479 -5.47 -3.47 5.96
CA CYS A 479 -5.03 -4.52 6.86
C CYS A 479 -4.96 -5.86 6.11
N PHE A 480 -3.86 -6.59 6.25
CA PHE A 480 -3.75 -8.01 5.85
C PHE A 480 -3.58 -8.90 7.09
N TYR A 481 -3.92 -10.18 6.94
CA TYR A 481 -3.81 -11.26 7.91
C TYR A 481 -2.73 -12.26 7.48
N LYS A 482 -2.04 -12.90 8.44
CA LYS A 482 -0.94 -13.86 8.22
C LYS A 482 -1.28 -15.28 8.69
#